data_AF-A0A4U5UA43-F1
#
_entry.id   AF-A0A4U5UA43-F1
#
_cell.length_a   1.000
_cell.length_b   1.000
_cell.length_c   1.000
_cell.angle_alpha   90.00
_cell.angle_beta   90.00
_cell.angle_gamma   90.00
#
_symmetry.space_group_name_H-M   'P 1'
#
loop_
_entity.id
_entity.type
_entity.pdbx_description
1 polymer ?
#
loop_
_entity_poly.entity_id
_entity_poly.type
_entity_poly.pdbx_seq_one_letter_code
_entity_poly.pdbx_strand_id
1 'polypeptide(L)'
;MNSDIPRGVANSGKLHMVHGLFVGIAIVGRILHRLGICHQVSFIRWFVACFLTRLSPVPVGLRVKDLEFSEVPVRVYEPTTVCNGLRRGLVYFHGGGWVLGSIDSVDEVCRHIAKESDTTVVSVGYRLAPEHRYPAQLDDCETATCHFLSVAEAEFSVDPHRVAVGGDSTGANLAAALCQRLAKREDGHLPPPCAQVLVYPALQMADFNLPSYQQNHAVPILFRGRMAFYFLQYLNGDMSVCQDVLEGIHVPTELRPRYKEWLSISNLPPECLARGISEHPTPEYDGEVYHTIKAGLESEVSPLLAEDDVIQKTPPTFILTCEYDVLRDDGILYRKRLLDLKKDVTWQHVMDGFHGMINFFNQGWLTFPSAARIVGSVCDYMKTL
;
A
#
# COMPACT_ATOMS: atom_id res chain seq x y z
N MET A 1 -9.26 -13.15 -19.32
CA MET A 1 -7.93 -12.53 -19.21
C MET A 1 -6.95 -13.67 -19.01
N ASN A 2 -6.01 -13.83 -19.93
CA ASN A 2 -4.93 -14.79 -19.75
C ASN A 2 -3.97 -14.17 -18.73
N SER A 3 -3.73 -14.83 -17.60
CA SER A 3 -2.67 -14.45 -16.69
C SER A 3 -1.32 -14.89 -17.25
N ASP A 4 -0.29 -14.09 -17.01
CA ASP A 4 1.09 -14.48 -17.25
C ASP A 4 1.82 -14.57 -15.90
N ILE A 5 2.33 -15.75 -15.56
CA ILE A 5 3.12 -15.95 -14.34
C ILE A 5 4.58 -16.13 -14.75
N PRO A 6 5.43 -15.13 -14.51
CA PRO A 6 6.83 -15.17 -14.87
C PRO A 6 7.57 -16.34 -14.21
N ARG A 7 8.54 -16.91 -14.93
CA ARG A 7 9.31 -18.08 -14.48
C ARG A 7 10.07 -17.86 -13.17
N GLY A 8 10.43 -16.63 -12.84
CA GLY A 8 11.14 -16.34 -11.60
C GLY A 8 10.24 -16.17 -10.38
N VAL A 9 8.90 -16.26 -10.51
CA VAL A 9 8.02 -16.39 -9.34
C VAL A 9 8.21 -17.76 -8.73
N ALA A 10 8.69 -17.79 -7.49
CA ALA A 10 8.82 -19.03 -6.74
C ALA A 10 7.42 -19.66 -6.51
N ASN A 11 7.29 -20.97 -6.74
CA ASN A 11 6.03 -21.71 -6.63
C ASN A 11 4.92 -21.19 -7.57
N SER A 12 5.24 -20.95 -8.83
CA SER A 12 4.30 -20.49 -9.87
C SER A 12 2.99 -21.30 -9.97
N GLY A 13 3.03 -22.62 -9.73
CA GLY A 13 1.82 -23.47 -9.68
C GLY A 13 0.87 -23.11 -8.53
N LYS A 14 1.41 -22.70 -7.37
CA LYS A 14 0.61 -22.20 -6.24
C LYS A 14 -0.05 -20.87 -6.60
N LEU A 15 0.71 -19.95 -7.22
CA LEU A 15 0.15 -18.68 -7.67
C LEU A 15 -0.94 -18.86 -8.73
N HIS A 16 -0.81 -19.82 -9.65
CA HIS A 16 -1.86 -20.18 -10.60
C HIS A 16 -3.16 -20.60 -9.88
N MET A 17 -3.07 -21.45 -8.86
CA MET A 17 -4.24 -21.90 -8.12
C MET A 17 -4.89 -20.76 -7.33
N VAL A 18 -4.10 -19.93 -6.65
CA VAL A 18 -4.58 -18.71 -5.97
C VAL A 18 -5.26 -17.76 -6.96
N HIS A 19 -4.67 -17.58 -8.14
CA HIS A 19 -5.25 -16.77 -9.20
C HIS A 19 -6.61 -17.32 -9.66
N GLY A 20 -6.68 -18.62 -9.96
CA GLY A 20 -7.91 -19.28 -10.38
C GLY A 20 -9.03 -19.14 -9.34
N LEU A 21 -8.69 -19.27 -8.05
CA LEU A 21 -9.61 -19.03 -6.94
C LEU A 21 -10.16 -17.59 -6.99
N PHE A 22 -9.29 -16.57 -7.02
CA PHE A 22 -9.71 -15.17 -7.06
C PHE A 22 -10.53 -14.81 -8.30
N VAL A 23 -10.21 -15.37 -9.47
CA VAL A 23 -11.01 -15.20 -10.68
C VAL A 23 -12.39 -15.82 -10.52
N GLY A 24 -12.48 -17.03 -9.97
CA GLY A 24 -13.75 -17.69 -9.68
C GLY A 24 -14.64 -16.85 -8.77
N ILE A 25 -14.09 -16.34 -7.67
CA ILE A 25 -14.80 -15.47 -6.72
C ILE A 25 -15.30 -14.19 -7.39
N ALA A 26 -14.45 -13.55 -8.21
CA ALA A 26 -14.84 -12.34 -8.93
C ALA A 26 -15.94 -12.61 -9.98
N ILE A 27 -15.96 -13.79 -10.61
CA ILE A 27 -17.04 -14.20 -11.51
C ILE A 27 -18.34 -14.41 -10.73
N VAL A 28 -18.30 -15.16 -9.63
CA VAL A 28 -19.48 -15.39 -8.79
C VAL A 28 -20.02 -14.07 -8.25
N GLY A 29 -19.18 -13.19 -7.73
CA GLY A 29 -19.60 -11.86 -7.26
C GLY A 29 -20.28 -11.02 -8.34
N ARG A 30 -19.79 -11.08 -9.59
CA ARG A 30 -20.45 -10.40 -10.73
C ARG A 30 -21.81 -11.01 -11.06
N ILE A 31 -21.94 -12.33 -11.00
CA ILE A 31 -23.22 -13.03 -11.21
C ILE A 31 -24.22 -12.62 -10.13
N LEU A 32 -23.83 -12.71 -8.85
CA LEU A 32 -24.71 -12.34 -7.72
C LEU A 32 -25.15 -10.87 -7.79
N HIS A 33 -24.25 -9.97 -8.19
CA HIS A 33 -24.59 -8.56 -8.42
C HIS A 33 -25.60 -8.36 -9.53
N ARG A 34 -25.42 -9.02 -10.69
CA ARG A 34 -26.38 -8.95 -11.81
C ARG A 34 -27.74 -9.56 -11.48
N LEU A 35 -27.78 -10.53 -10.57
CA LEU A 35 -29.02 -11.12 -10.06
C LEU A 35 -29.67 -10.28 -8.95
N GLY A 36 -29.06 -9.18 -8.51
CA GLY A 36 -29.57 -8.32 -7.44
C GLY A 36 -29.47 -8.92 -6.03
N ILE A 37 -28.70 -10.00 -5.84
CA ILE A 37 -28.59 -10.71 -4.56
C ILE A 37 -27.70 -9.94 -3.58
N CYS A 38 -26.54 -9.49 -4.04
CA CYS A 38 -25.62 -8.66 -3.25
C CYS A 38 -24.68 -7.86 -4.14
N HIS A 39 -24.10 -6.78 -3.63
CA HIS A 39 -23.12 -6.00 -4.37
C HIS A 39 -21.81 -6.79 -4.53
N GLN A 40 -21.17 -6.71 -5.71
CA GLN A 40 -19.97 -7.48 -6.03
C GLN A 40 -18.83 -7.23 -5.02
N VAL A 41 -18.61 -5.97 -4.63
CA VAL A 41 -17.56 -5.61 -3.66
C VAL A 41 -17.86 -6.22 -2.29
N SER A 42 -19.11 -6.16 -1.83
CA SER A 42 -19.52 -6.72 -0.54
C SER A 42 -19.32 -8.24 -0.50
N PHE A 43 -19.62 -8.94 -1.60
CA PHE A 43 -19.35 -10.38 -1.71
C PHE A 43 -17.86 -10.71 -1.64
N ILE A 44 -17.02 -9.96 -2.37
CA ILE A 44 -15.57 -10.18 -2.36
C ILE A 44 -15.00 -9.91 -0.96
N ARG A 45 -15.42 -8.83 -0.29
CA ARG A 45 -15.01 -8.53 1.09
C ARG A 45 -15.39 -9.66 2.05
N TRP A 46 -16.64 -10.12 1.98
CA TRP A 46 -17.11 -11.25 2.79
C TRP A 46 -16.29 -12.52 2.54
N PHE A 47 -16.04 -12.86 1.27
CA PHE A 47 -15.23 -14.02 0.94
C PHE A 47 -13.80 -13.91 1.49
N VAL A 48 -13.15 -12.76 1.28
CA VAL A 48 -11.79 -12.48 1.75
C VAL A 48 -11.72 -12.61 3.28
N ALA A 49 -12.71 -12.07 4.00
CA ALA A 49 -12.81 -12.24 5.45
C ALA A 49 -12.97 -13.72 5.84
N CYS A 50 -13.77 -14.51 5.12
CA CYS A 50 -13.90 -15.94 5.44
C CYS A 50 -12.64 -16.77 5.14
N PHE A 51 -11.85 -16.38 4.13
CA PHE A 51 -10.79 -17.22 3.58
C PHE A 51 -9.37 -16.83 4.06
N LEU A 52 -9.12 -15.53 4.28
CA LEU A 52 -7.82 -15.03 4.73
C LEU A 52 -7.78 -14.73 6.23
N THR A 53 -8.93 -14.57 6.90
CA THR A 53 -8.96 -14.39 8.35
C THR A 53 -8.86 -15.74 9.03
N ARG A 54 -7.71 -15.97 9.66
CA ARG A 54 -7.50 -17.15 10.51
C ARG A 54 -7.58 -16.71 11.97
N LEU A 55 -8.56 -17.22 12.70
CA LEU A 55 -8.67 -17.03 14.15
C LEU A 55 -7.65 -17.93 14.86
N SER A 56 -6.38 -17.54 14.79
CA SER A 56 -5.32 -18.16 15.58
C SER A 56 -5.35 -17.61 17.01
N PRO A 57 -5.12 -18.46 18.03
CA PRO A 57 -4.94 -17.97 19.40
C PRO A 57 -3.88 -16.88 19.46
N VAL A 58 -4.08 -15.89 20.33
CA VAL A 58 -3.07 -14.85 20.54
C VAL A 58 -1.77 -15.51 21.03
N PRO A 59 -0.63 -15.28 20.36
CA PRO A 59 0.62 -15.92 20.76
C PRO A 59 1.03 -15.47 22.16
N VAL A 60 1.67 -16.37 22.91
CA VAL A 60 2.29 -16.03 24.20
C VAL A 60 3.27 -14.86 23.99
N GLY A 61 3.24 -13.89 24.91
CA GLY A 61 4.07 -12.70 24.82
C GLY A 61 3.42 -11.52 24.10
N LEU A 62 2.16 -11.65 23.66
CA LEU A 62 1.43 -10.60 22.95
C LEU A 62 0.03 -10.42 23.54
N ARG A 63 -0.43 -9.19 23.63
CA ARG A 63 -1.80 -8.81 23.98
C ARG A 63 -2.42 -8.10 22.79
N VAL A 64 -3.63 -8.51 22.42
CA VAL A 64 -4.36 -7.94 21.27
C VAL A 64 -5.68 -7.39 21.75
N LYS A 65 -5.99 -6.14 21.39
CA LYS A 65 -7.23 -5.45 21.79
C LYS A 65 -7.83 -4.72 20.59
N ASP A 66 -9.14 -4.80 20.46
CA ASP A 66 -9.90 -3.93 19.56
C ASP A 66 -10.36 -2.71 20.35
N LEU A 67 -10.05 -1.52 19.83
CA LEU A 67 -10.33 -0.21 20.44
C LEU A 67 -10.88 0.75 19.38
N GLU A 68 -11.30 1.93 19.81
CA GLU A 68 -11.63 3.05 18.93
C GLU A 68 -10.76 4.25 19.28
N PHE A 69 -10.05 4.77 18.29
CA PHE A 69 -9.23 5.98 18.41
C PHE A 69 -9.96 7.12 17.73
N SER A 70 -10.65 7.93 18.53
CA SER A 70 -11.52 9.02 18.03
C SER A 70 -12.50 8.51 16.98
N GLU A 71 -13.29 7.48 17.33
CA GLU A 71 -14.28 6.81 16.48
C GLU A 71 -13.72 5.98 15.30
N VAL A 72 -12.40 5.98 15.10
CA VAL A 72 -11.75 5.10 14.11
C VAL A 72 -11.47 3.73 14.74
N PRO A 73 -12.01 2.62 14.21
CA PRO A 73 -11.71 1.29 14.72
C PRO A 73 -10.23 0.95 14.55
N VAL A 74 -9.59 0.46 15.60
CA VAL A 74 -8.20 0.00 15.57
C VAL A 74 -8.04 -1.33 16.29
N ARG A 75 -7.05 -2.11 15.87
CA ARG A 75 -6.55 -3.26 16.62
C ARG A 75 -5.13 -3.00 17.09
N VAL A 76 -4.92 -3.05 18.40
CA VAL A 76 -3.62 -2.80 19.03
C VAL A 76 -2.98 -4.13 19.42
N TYR A 77 -1.72 -4.31 19.04
CA TYR A 77 -0.87 -5.45 19.34
C TYR A 77 0.26 -4.98 20.27
N GLU A 78 0.17 -5.34 21.54
CA GLU A 78 1.11 -4.93 22.59
C GLU A 78 2.00 -6.13 22.99
N PRO A 79 3.33 -6.04 22.81
CA PRO A 79 4.25 -6.99 23.42
C PRO A 79 4.14 -6.98 24.95
N THR A 80 4.10 -8.15 25.57
CA THR A 80 3.96 -8.29 27.04
C THR A 80 5.29 -8.62 27.74
N THR A 81 6.40 -8.63 27.01
CA THR A 81 7.74 -8.78 27.58
C THR A 81 8.05 -7.61 28.50
N VAL A 82 8.88 -7.82 29.53
CA VAL A 82 9.34 -6.70 30.37
C VAL A 82 10.30 -5.85 29.54
N CYS A 83 10.03 -4.56 29.42
CA CYS A 83 10.96 -3.60 28.83
C CYS A 83 11.34 -2.54 29.86
N ASN A 84 12.63 -2.23 29.92
CA ASN A 84 13.15 -1.16 30.74
C ASN A 84 13.07 0.14 29.93
N GLY A 85 11.88 0.76 29.89
CA GLY A 85 11.64 2.03 29.20
C GLY A 85 10.45 2.01 28.25
N LEU A 86 10.39 3.04 27.41
CA LEU A 86 9.33 3.20 26.40
C LEU A 86 9.66 2.42 25.11
N ARG A 87 8.63 1.81 24.51
CA ARG A 87 8.73 1.02 23.27
C ARG A 87 8.66 1.86 22.02
N ARG A 88 8.98 1.23 20.88
CA ARG A 88 8.61 1.71 19.55
C ARG A 88 7.12 1.56 19.30
N GLY A 89 6.59 2.41 18.44
CA GLY A 89 5.25 2.27 17.88
C GLY A 89 5.27 2.10 16.37
N LEU A 90 4.27 1.42 15.82
CA LEU A 90 3.97 1.40 14.40
C LEU A 90 2.47 1.56 14.19
N VAL A 91 2.04 2.60 13.49
CA VAL A 91 0.66 2.68 12.98
C VAL A 91 0.63 2.05 11.59
N TYR A 92 -0.11 0.95 11.45
CA TYR A 92 -0.15 0.12 10.25
C TYR A 92 -1.45 0.32 9.47
N PHE A 93 -1.33 0.63 8.18
CA PHE A 93 -2.42 0.79 7.24
C PHE A 93 -2.42 -0.41 6.29
N HIS A 94 -3.53 -1.14 6.24
CA HIS A 94 -3.61 -2.33 5.39
C HIS A 94 -3.73 -1.96 3.90
N GLY A 95 -3.23 -2.82 3.02
CA GLY A 95 -3.49 -2.75 1.58
C GLY A 95 -4.92 -3.16 1.19
N GLY A 96 -5.21 -3.17 -0.12
CA GLY A 96 -6.50 -3.62 -0.64
C GLY A 96 -7.15 -2.71 -1.68
N GLY A 97 -6.39 -1.79 -2.28
CA GLY A 97 -6.93 -0.93 -3.33
C GLY A 97 -7.91 0.13 -2.81
N TRP A 98 -7.80 0.50 -1.51
CA TRP A 98 -8.77 1.31 -0.75
C TRP A 98 -10.20 0.76 -0.68
N VAL A 99 -10.46 -0.38 -1.33
CA VAL A 99 -11.78 -1.00 -1.52
C VAL A 99 -11.90 -2.29 -0.74
N LEU A 100 -10.80 -3.00 -0.53
CA LEU A 100 -10.71 -4.28 0.17
C LEU A 100 -9.77 -4.16 1.39
N GLY A 101 -9.65 -5.26 2.14
CA GLY A 101 -8.81 -5.34 3.33
C GLY A 101 -9.57 -4.98 4.60
N SER A 102 -8.93 -5.27 5.74
CA SER A 102 -9.39 -4.96 7.09
C SER A 102 -8.26 -5.22 8.09
N ILE A 103 -8.46 -4.81 9.35
CA ILE A 103 -7.59 -5.19 10.48
C ILE A 103 -7.43 -6.73 10.61
N ASP A 104 -8.45 -7.50 10.22
CA ASP A 104 -8.39 -8.96 10.22
C ASP A 104 -7.52 -9.53 9.11
N SER A 105 -7.49 -8.89 7.95
CA SER A 105 -6.72 -9.36 6.78
C SER A 105 -5.20 -9.28 6.99
N VAL A 106 -4.76 -8.35 7.83
CA VAL A 106 -3.34 -8.12 8.15
C VAL A 106 -2.99 -8.54 9.57
N ASP A 107 -3.89 -9.26 10.26
CA ASP A 107 -3.77 -9.60 11.68
C ASP A 107 -2.48 -10.39 11.96
N GLU A 108 -2.22 -11.42 11.17
CA GLU A 108 -1.04 -12.27 11.32
C GLU A 108 0.27 -11.50 11.06
N VAL A 109 0.27 -10.56 10.10
CA VAL A 109 1.41 -9.70 9.80
C VAL A 109 1.67 -8.76 10.98
N CYS A 110 0.64 -8.09 11.49
CA CYS A 110 0.76 -7.14 12.60
C CYS A 110 1.19 -7.84 13.90
N ARG A 111 0.64 -9.04 14.20
CA ARG A 111 1.08 -9.87 15.33
C ARG A 111 2.56 -10.19 15.26
N HIS A 112 3.03 -10.60 14.08
CA HIS A 112 4.42 -10.98 13.88
C HIS A 112 5.35 -9.78 14.00
N ILE A 113 5.02 -8.65 13.37
CA ILE A 113 5.79 -7.41 13.51
C ILE A 113 5.88 -7.00 14.97
N ALA A 114 4.74 -6.98 15.68
CA ALA A 114 4.70 -6.57 17.09
C ALA A 114 5.61 -7.45 17.95
N LYS A 115 5.47 -8.77 17.80
CA LYS A 115 6.20 -9.77 18.59
C LYS A 115 7.70 -9.78 18.27
N GLU A 116 8.08 -9.88 17.00
CA GLU A 116 9.47 -10.10 16.61
C GLU A 116 10.32 -8.82 16.65
N SER A 117 9.70 -7.63 16.64
CA SER A 117 10.40 -6.35 16.77
C SER A 117 10.23 -5.68 18.13
N ASP A 118 9.49 -6.28 19.08
CA ASP A 118 9.10 -5.68 20.36
C ASP A 118 8.56 -4.25 20.17
N THR A 119 7.59 -4.12 19.26
CA THR A 119 6.96 -2.86 18.86
C THR A 119 5.48 -2.93 19.14
N THR A 120 4.89 -1.87 19.71
CA THR A 120 3.43 -1.76 19.79
C THR A 120 2.88 -1.39 18.41
N VAL A 121 2.05 -2.25 17.83
CA VAL A 121 1.47 -2.02 16.49
C VAL A 121 0.00 -1.63 16.62
N VAL A 122 -0.43 -0.58 15.93
CA VAL A 122 -1.83 -0.13 15.83
C VAL A 122 -2.28 -0.32 14.39
N SER A 123 -3.08 -1.35 14.11
CA SER A 123 -3.67 -1.56 12.78
C SER A 123 -4.97 -0.76 12.67
N VAL A 124 -5.06 0.09 11.64
CA VAL A 124 -6.20 1.01 11.46
C VAL A 124 -7.25 0.41 10.53
N GLY A 125 -8.48 0.29 11.02
CA GLY A 125 -9.66 -0.11 10.25
C GLY A 125 -10.33 1.08 9.57
N TYR A 126 -9.61 1.73 8.66
CA TYR A 126 -10.10 2.92 7.96
C TYR A 126 -11.29 2.60 7.03
N ARG A 127 -12.13 3.61 6.77
CA ARG A 127 -13.31 3.47 5.90
C ARG A 127 -12.93 3.18 4.45
N LEU A 128 -13.71 2.33 3.77
CA LEU A 128 -13.38 1.85 2.42
C LEU A 128 -14.26 2.46 1.32
N ALA A 129 -13.69 2.57 0.12
CA ALA A 129 -14.39 2.91 -1.09
C ALA A 129 -15.16 1.69 -1.63
N PRO A 130 -16.29 1.87 -2.34
CA PRO A 130 -16.86 3.15 -2.79
C PRO A 130 -17.77 3.85 -1.78
N GLU A 131 -18.05 3.25 -0.61
CA GLU A 131 -18.95 3.82 0.39
C GLU A 131 -18.40 5.12 0.98
N HIS A 132 -17.09 5.15 1.22
CA HIS A 132 -16.35 6.32 1.66
C HIS A 132 -15.16 6.52 0.72
N ARG A 133 -15.17 7.62 -0.01
CA ARG A 133 -14.19 7.93 -1.05
C ARG A 133 -13.11 8.87 -0.51
N TYR A 134 -12.05 9.07 -1.28
CA TYR A 134 -11.02 10.06 -0.95
C TYR A 134 -11.67 11.41 -0.53
N PRO A 135 -11.25 12.02 0.59
CA PRO A 135 -10.09 11.69 1.44
C PRO A 135 -10.37 10.82 2.68
N ALA A 136 -11.54 10.18 2.82
CA ALA A 136 -11.98 9.54 4.07
C ALA A 136 -10.97 8.55 4.69
N GLN A 137 -10.31 7.75 3.85
CA GLN A 137 -9.28 6.79 4.24
C GLN A 137 -8.10 7.49 4.94
N LEU A 138 -7.60 8.55 4.31
CA LEU A 138 -6.44 9.29 4.79
C LEU A 138 -6.79 10.08 6.06
N ASP A 139 -8.00 10.62 6.14
CA ASP A 139 -8.52 11.30 7.33
C ASP A 139 -8.63 10.34 8.53
N ASP A 140 -9.09 9.10 8.32
CA ASP A 140 -9.15 8.08 9.38
C ASP A 140 -7.74 7.67 9.84
N CYS A 141 -6.83 7.43 8.89
CA CYS A 141 -5.43 7.12 9.18
C CYS A 141 -4.75 8.22 9.98
N GLU A 142 -4.98 9.47 9.61
CA GLU A 142 -4.47 10.65 10.32
C GLU A 142 -5.08 10.74 11.73
N THR A 143 -6.40 10.63 11.85
CA THR A 143 -7.13 10.69 13.13
C THR A 143 -6.60 9.63 14.10
N ALA A 144 -6.48 8.38 13.65
CA ALA A 144 -5.96 7.28 14.47
C ALA A 144 -4.47 7.50 14.84
N THR A 145 -3.66 8.03 13.91
CA THR A 145 -2.24 8.31 14.17
C THR A 145 -2.07 9.43 15.20
N CYS A 146 -2.78 10.55 15.05
CA CYS A 146 -2.74 11.66 15.99
C CYS A 146 -3.26 11.25 17.38
N HIS A 147 -4.34 10.47 17.43
CA HIS A 147 -4.85 9.91 18.68
C HIS A 147 -3.78 9.04 19.33
N PHE A 148 -3.20 8.07 18.62
CA PHE A 148 -2.17 7.19 19.16
C PHE A 148 -0.97 7.98 19.69
N LEU A 149 -0.46 8.95 18.93
CA LEU A 149 0.66 9.80 19.37
C LEU A 149 0.34 10.57 20.67
N SER A 150 -0.92 10.98 20.87
CA SER A 150 -1.33 11.71 22.07
C SER A 150 -1.40 10.85 23.34
N VAL A 151 -1.60 9.54 23.20
CA VAL A 151 -1.74 8.59 24.33
C VAL A 151 -0.62 7.55 24.40
N ALA A 152 0.32 7.56 23.46
CA ALA A 152 1.36 6.54 23.26
C ALA A 152 2.12 6.22 24.55
N GLU A 153 2.61 7.25 25.25
CA GLU A 153 3.38 7.08 26.48
C GLU A 153 2.49 6.60 27.63
N ALA A 154 1.40 7.33 27.88
CA ALA A 154 0.54 7.15 29.05
C ALA A 154 -0.23 5.82 29.05
N GLU A 155 -0.72 5.37 27.89
CA GLU A 155 -1.59 4.19 27.79
C GLU A 155 -0.87 2.95 27.26
N PHE A 156 0.17 3.14 26.44
CA PHE A 156 0.85 2.04 25.74
C PHE A 156 2.33 1.89 26.11
N SER A 157 2.88 2.79 26.94
CA SER A 157 4.33 2.81 27.27
C SER A 157 5.19 2.86 26.00
N VAL A 158 4.76 3.61 25.00
CA VAL A 158 5.44 3.84 23.71
C VAL A 158 6.03 5.25 23.71
N ASP A 159 7.24 5.39 23.18
CA ASP A 159 7.86 6.69 22.97
C ASP A 159 7.24 7.35 21.72
N PRO A 160 6.52 8.48 21.85
CA PRO A 160 5.88 9.14 20.71
C PRO A 160 6.90 9.62 19.66
N HIS A 161 8.19 9.79 20.01
CA HIS A 161 9.26 10.12 19.05
C HIS A 161 9.82 8.89 18.33
N ARG A 162 9.37 7.68 18.67
CA ARG A 162 9.77 6.41 18.05
C ARG A 162 8.57 5.68 17.44
N VAL A 163 7.58 6.44 16.98
CA VAL A 163 6.42 5.94 16.25
C VAL A 163 6.65 6.08 14.75
N ALA A 164 6.67 4.96 14.04
CA ALA A 164 6.63 4.93 12.59
C ALA A 164 5.18 4.83 12.09
N VAL A 165 4.95 5.23 10.85
CA VAL A 165 3.73 4.90 10.10
C VAL A 165 4.09 4.00 8.93
N GLY A 166 3.21 3.08 8.55
CA GLY A 166 3.55 2.15 7.48
C GLY A 166 2.38 1.32 6.99
N GLY A 167 2.63 0.54 5.96
CA GLY A 167 1.60 -0.31 5.39
C GLY A 167 2.07 -1.04 4.15
N ASP A 168 1.13 -1.70 3.49
CA ASP A 168 1.37 -2.43 2.26
C ASP A 168 0.45 -1.94 1.13
N SER A 169 0.94 -1.92 -0.12
CA SER A 169 0.17 -1.51 -1.30
C SER A 169 -0.46 -0.11 -1.12
N THR A 170 -1.79 -0.01 -1.13
CA THR A 170 -2.52 1.24 -0.87
C THR A 170 -2.45 1.70 0.59
N GLY A 171 -2.16 0.82 1.54
CA GLY A 171 -1.83 1.23 2.91
C GLY A 171 -0.49 1.97 2.97
N ALA A 172 0.49 1.54 2.17
CA ALA A 172 1.74 2.27 2.00
C ALA A 172 1.55 3.60 1.26
N ASN A 173 0.59 3.69 0.32
CA ASN A 173 0.17 4.98 -0.25
C ASN A 173 -0.31 5.93 0.85
N LEU A 174 -1.23 5.48 1.71
CA LEU A 174 -1.77 6.27 2.82
C LEU A 174 -0.67 6.69 3.80
N ALA A 175 0.31 5.83 4.08
CA ALA A 175 1.47 6.17 4.92
C ALA A 175 2.31 7.31 4.31
N ALA A 176 2.65 7.21 3.03
CA ALA A 176 3.40 8.25 2.34
C ALA A 176 2.61 9.57 2.26
N ALA A 177 1.32 9.50 1.90
CA ALA A 177 0.44 10.66 1.85
C ALA A 177 0.28 11.34 3.21
N LEU A 178 0.12 10.56 4.29
CA LEU A 178 0.02 11.06 5.65
C LEU A 178 1.28 11.80 6.08
N CYS A 179 2.47 11.22 5.82
CA CYS A 179 3.73 11.89 6.10
C CYS A 179 3.86 13.23 5.36
N GLN A 180 3.43 13.29 4.09
CA GLN A 180 3.45 14.53 3.31
C GLN A 180 2.42 15.55 3.83
N ARG A 181 1.23 15.11 4.24
CA ARG A 181 0.19 15.96 4.82
C ARG A 181 0.66 16.55 6.15
N LEU A 182 1.24 15.74 7.03
CA LEU A 182 1.80 16.18 8.31
C LEU A 182 3.01 17.12 8.11
N ALA A 183 3.84 16.88 7.08
CA ALA A 183 4.97 17.74 6.75
C ALA A 183 4.56 19.16 6.30
N LYS A 184 3.31 19.35 5.86
CA LYS A 184 2.74 20.65 5.49
C LYS A 184 2.15 21.40 6.69
N ARG A 185 2.00 20.75 7.85
CA ARG A 185 1.46 21.38 9.05
C ARG A 185 2.48 22.32 9.68
N GLU A 186 1.98 23.47 10.13
CA GLU A 186 2.77 24.45 10.89
C GLU A 186 2.56 24.29 12.41
N ASP A 187 1.53 23.56 12.84
CA ASP A 187 1.17 23.36 14.24
C ASP A 187 1.86 22.13 14.86
N GLY A 188 3.04 22.36 15.44
CA GLY A 188 3.88 21.32 16.09
C GLY A 188 3.37 20.78 17.44
N HIS A 189 2.08 20.49 17.57
CA HIS A 189 1.51 19.98 18.84
C HIS A 189 1.83 18.50 19.09
N LEU A 190 2.08 17.70 18.05
CA LEU A 190 2.48 16.30 18.15
C LEU A 190 3.80 16.07 17.40
N PRO A 191 4.67 15.16 17.88
CA PRO A 191 5.88 14.80 17.14
C PRO A 191 5.50 14.13 15.81
N PRO A 192 6.21 14.41 14.70
CA PRO A 192 5.99 13.71 13.44
C PRO A 192 6.44 12.25 13.56
N PRO A 193 5.89 11.33 12.75
CA PRO A 193 6.38 9.96 12.67
C PRO A 193 7.89 9.92 12.40
N CYS A 194 8.61 9.04 13.10
CA CYS A 194 10.07 8.95 12.99
C CYS A 194 10.55 8.24 11.71
N ALA A 195 9.67 7.45 11.09
CA ALA A 195 9.92 6.75 9.84
C ALA A 195 8.61 6.45 9.10
N GLN A 196 8.72 6.20 7.79
CA GLN A 196 7.64 5.64 6.98
C GLN A 196 8.05 4.28 6.38
N VAL A 197 7.22 3.24 6.55
CA VAL A 197 7.49 1.86 6.10
C VAL A 197 6.56 1.50 4.94
N LEU A 198 7.11 1.44 3.73
CA LEU A 198 6.34 1.34 2.49
C LEU A 198 6.57 -0.01 1.80
N VAL A 199 5.63 -0.93 1.93
CA VAL A 199 5.71 -2.25 1.29
C VAL A 199 4.97 -2.22 -0.05
N TYR A 200 5.71 -2.37 -1.16
CA TYR A 200 5.25 -2.32 -2.58
C TYR A 200 4.19 -1.22 -2.86
N PRO A 201 4.52 0.05 -2.58
CA PRO A 201 3.53 1.11 -2.50
C PRO A 201 2.94 1.51 -3.87
N ALA A 202 1.64 1.81 -3.91
CA ALA A 202 1.01 2.48 -5.05
C ALA A 202 1.22 3.99 -4.91
N LEU A 203 2.00 4.66 -5.76
CA LEU A 203 2.42 6.05 -5.49
C LEU A 203 2.07 7.05 -6.59
N GLN A 204 1.57 6.60 -7.74
CA GLN A 204 1.12 7.52 -8.78
C GLN A 204 -0.01 6.97 -9.65
N MET A 205 -0.84 7.89 -10.16
CA MET A 205 -1.87 7.65 -11.18
C MET A 205 -1.54 8.36 -12.52
N ALA A 206 -0.35 8.92 -12.67
CA ALA A 206 0.04 9.70 -13.87
C ALA A 206 0.47 8.83 -15.06
N ASP A 207 1.15 7.71 -14.83
CA ASP A 207 1.72 6.87 -15.88
C ASP A 207 1.55 5.38 -15.57
N PHE A 208 0.55 4.76 -16.20
CA PHE A 208 0.31 3.32 -16.16
C PHE A 208 1.10 2.54 -17.23
N ASN A 209 2.08 3.18 -17.89
CA ASN A 209 2.92 2.61 -18.94
C ASN A 209 4.40 2.56 -18.57
N LEU A 210 4.77 2.82 -17.31
CA LEU A 210 6.12 2.53 -16.82
C LEU A 210 6.49 1.05 -17.07
N PRO A 211 7.80 0.73 -17.16
CA PRO A 211 8.27 -0.61 -17.52
C PRO A 211 7.60 -1.75 -16.76
N SER A 212 7.45 -1.63 -15.44
CA SER A 212 6.81 -2.64 -14.59
C SER A 212 5.32 -2.81 -14.86
N TYR A 213 4.57 -1.74 -15.14
CA TYR A 213 3.16 -1.85 -15.54
C TYR A 213 2.99 -2.60 -16.86
N GLN A 214 3.95 -2.49 -17.79
CA GLN A 214 3.95 -3.26 -19.04
C GLN A 214 4.41 -4.72 -18.82
N GLN A 215 5.57 -4.89 -18.19
CA GLN A 215 6.21 -6.19 -17.97
C GLN A 215 5.37 -7.12 -17.08
N ASN A 216 4.62 -6.55 -16.14
CA ASN A 216 3.84 -7.29 -15.15
C ASN A 216 2.32 -7.11 -15.35
N HIS A 217 1.87 -6.58 -16.50
CA HIS A 217 0.47 -6.19 -16.74
C HIS A 217 -0.58 -7.29 -16.44
N ALA A 218 -0.19 -8.55 -16.61
CA ALA A 218 -1.02 -9.74 -16.44
C ALA A 218 -0.51 -10.69 -15.33
N VAL A 219 0.35 -10.22 -14.42
CA VAL A 219 0.77 -11.01 -13.25
C VAL A 219 -0.39 -11.08 -12.24
N PRO A 220 -0.74 -12.26 -11.71
CA PRO A 220 -1.85 -12.40 -10.77
C PRO A 220 -1.76 -11.53 -9.51
N ILE A 221 -2.91 -11.45 -8.82
CA ILE A 221 -3.20 -10.55 -7.70
C ILE A 221 -3.45 -9.11 -8.17
N LEU A 222 -2.49 -8.50 -8.87
CA LEU A 222 -2.61 -7.12 -9.33
C LEU A 222 -2.24 -6.96 -10.80
N PHE A 223 -3.27 -6.79 -11.62
CA PHE A 223 -3.13 -6.44 -13.03
C PHE A 223 -3.06 -4.93 -13.22
N ARG A 224 -2.43 -4.48 -14.31
CA ARG A 224 -2.37 -3.06 -14.70
C ARG A 224 -3.75 -2.41 -14.70
N GLY A 225 -4.73 -3.02 -15.39
CA GLY A 225 -6.11 -2.50 -15.44
C GLY A 225 -6.83 -2.48 -14.09
N ARG A 226 -6.39 -3.31 -13.12
CA ARG A 226 -6.98 -3.34 -11.78
C ARG A 226 -6.52 -2.15 -10.94
N MET A 227 -5.33 -1.60 -11.18
CA MET A 227 -4.90 -0.37 -10.52
C MET A 227 -5.74 0.83 -10.95
N ALA A 228 -5.97 1.02 -12.25
CA ALA A 228 -6.86 2.07 -12.74
C ALA A 228 -8.27 1.93 -12.14
N PHE A 229 -8.81 0.71 -12.08
CA PHE A 229 -10.07 0.44 -11.38
C PHE A 229 -10.05 0.92 -9.91
N TYR A 230 -9.02 0.58 -9.13
CA TYR A 230 -8.98 0.98 -7.72
C TYR A 230 -8.88 2.50 -7.55
N PHE A 231 -8.08 3.19 -8.36
CA PHE A 231 -8.03 4.65 -8.34
C PHE A 231 -9.39 5.28 -8.67
N LEU A 232 -10.09 4.76 -9.69
CA LEU A 232 -11.43 5.25 -10.04
C LEU A 232 -12.43 5.04 -8.90
N GLN A 233 -12.44 3.87 -8.26
CA GLN A 233 -13.30 3.64 -7.10
C GLN A 233 -12.97 4.57 -5.93
N TYR A 234 -11.67 4.79 -5.68
CA TYR A 234 -11.19 5.68 -4.62
C TYR A 234 -11.58 7.15 -4.85
N LEU A 235 -11.60 7.60 -6.11
CA LEU A 235 -11.81 8.99 -6.50
C LEU A 235 -13.23 9.32 -6.97
N ASN A 236 -14.18 8.39 -6.90
CA ASN A 236 -15.50 8.52 -7.54
C ASN A 236 -15.43 8.68 -9.08
N GLY A 237 -14.38 8.18 -9.71
CA GLY A 237 -14.23 8.24 -11.16
C GLY A 237 -15.22 7.30 -11.87
N ASP A 238 -15.66 7.71 -13.05
CA ASP A 238 -16.45 6.84 -13.91
C ASP A 238 -15.59 5.67 -14.42
N MET A 239 -16.13 4.46 -14.38
CA MET A 239 -15.47 3.29 -14.93
C MET A 239 -15.37 3.33 -16.47
N SER A 240 -16.19 4.16 -17.14
CA SER A 240 -16.14 4.35 -18.60
C SER A 240 -14.78 4.89 -19.07
N VAL A 241 -14.11 5.71 -18.26
CA VAL A 241 -12.81 6.32 -18.58
C VAL A 241 -11.60 5.47 -18.15
N CYS A 242 -11.81 4.22 -17.75
CA CYS A 242 -10.72 3.37 -17.27
C CYS A 242 -9.65 3.12 -18.33
N GLN A 243 -10.05 2.92 -19.58
CA GLN A 243 -9.11 2.73 -20.69
C GLN A 243 -8.34 4.01 -20.99
N ASP A 244 -9.03 5.14 -20.98
CA ASP A 244 -8.46 6.49 -21.18
C ASP A 244 -7.37 6.80 -20.14
N VAL A 245 -7.65 6.49 -18.87
CA VAL A 245 -6.69 6.62 -17.76
C VAL A 245 -5.49 5.71 -17.96
N LEU A 246 -5.69 4.47 -18.40
CA LEU A 246 -4.58 3.54 -18.67
C LEU A 246 -3.69 4.04 -19.81
N GLU A 247 -4.26 4.71 -20.80
CA GLU A 247 -3.54 5.30 -21.92
C GLU A 247 -2.80 6.60 -21.54
N GLY A 248 -3.14 7.19 -20.38
CA GLY A 248 -2.50 8.40 -19.85
C GLY A 248 -3.06 9.69 -20.43
N ILE A 249 -4.25 9.65 -21.04
CA ILE A 249 -4.84 10.81 -21.74
C ILE A 249 -5.33 11.88 -20.76
N HIS A 250 -5.52 11.52 -19.48
CA HIS A 250 -5.92 12.40 -18.39
C HIS A 250 -4.82 13.34 -17.89
N VAL A 251 -3.57 13.19 -18.34
CA VAL A 251 -2.45 14.03 -17.88
C VAL A 251 -2.32 15.27 -18.75
N PRO A 252 -2.54 16.49 -18.21
CA PRO A 252 -2.39 17.74 -18.94
C PRO A 252 -1.01 17.90 -19.57
N THR A 253 -0.97 18.45 -20.78
CA THR A 253 0.27 18.63 -21.55
C THR A 253 1.31 19.46 -20.79
N GLU A 254 0.87 20.42 -19.99
CA GLU A 254 1.69 21.32 -19.19
C GLU A 254 2.37 20.61 -18.01
N LEU A 255 1.78 19.54 -17.48
CA LEU A 255 2.34 18.78 -16.36
C LEU A 255 3.31 17.68 -16.81
N ARG A 256 3.23 17.24 -18.08
CA ARG A 256 4.07 16.15 -18.61
C ARG A 256 5.58 16.40 -18.52
N PRO A 257 6.12 17.57 -18.86
CA PRO A 257 7.57 17.81 -18.73
C PRO A 257 8.04 17.59 -17.30
N ARG A 258 7.26 18.08 -16.34
CA ARG A 258 7.53 17.94 -14.92
C ARG A 258 7.46 16.48 -14.46
N TYR A 259 6.39 15.77 -14.81
CA TYR A 259 6.29 14.36 -14.45
C TYR A 259 7.37 13.51 -15.11
N LYS A 260 7.86 13.87 -16.30
CA LYS A 260 9.01 13.18 -16.92
C LYS A 260 10.29 13.33 -16.12
N GLU A 261 10.49 14.40 -15.34
CA GLU A 261 11.67 14.51 -14.46
C GLU A 261 11.68 13.41 -13.39
N TRP A 262 10.49 12.96 -12.97
CA TRP A 262 10.32 12.01 -11.87
C TRP A 262 10.01 10.60 -12.36
N LEU A 263 9.15 10.46 -13.37
CA LEU A 263 8.62 9.22 -13.94
C LEU A 263 9.35 8.78 -15.21
N SER A 264 10.61 9.15 -15.39
CA SER A 264 11.40 8.72 -16.55
C SER A 264 12.00 7.32 -16.35
N ILE A 265 12.04 6.56 -17.45
CA ILE A 265 12.77 5.30 -17.54
C ILE A 265 14.26 5.48 -17.21
N SER A 266 14.84 6.66 -17.47
CA SER A 266 16.23 6.98 -17.11
C SER A 266 16.49 7.02 -15.60
N ASN A 267 15.44 7.13 -14.79
CA ASN A 267 15.53 7.10 -13.33
C ASN A 267 15.47 5.67 -12.76
N LEU A 268 15.20 4.67 -13.60
CA LEU A 268 15.15 3.27 -13.19
C LEU A 268 16.52 2.60 -13.35
N PRO A 269 16.87 1.65 -12.45
CA PRO A 269 18.04 0.79 -12.64
C PRO A 269 17.97 0.00 -13.97
N PRO A 270 19.10 -0.20 -14.69
CA PRO A 270 19.11 -0.90 -15.97
C PRO A 270 18.48 -2.30 -15.94
N GLU A 271 18.61 -3.02 -14.84
CA GLU A 271 18.01 -4.34 -14.62
C GLU A 271 16.48 -4.33 -14.73
N CYS A 272 15.82 -3.22 -14.39
CA CYS A 272 14.36 -3.08 -14.52
C CYS A 272 13.90 -3.08 -15.99
N LEU A 273 14.82 -2.85 -16.93
CA LEU A 273 14.55 -2.76 -18.37
C LEU A 273 14.81 -4.08 -19.10
N ALA A 274 15.40 -5.07 -18.42
CA ALA A 274 15.90 -6.30 -19.03
C ALA A 274 14.82 -7.18 -19.70
N ARG A 275 13.55 -7.04 -19.29
CA ARG A 275 12.41 -7.80 -19.87
C ARG A 275 11.76 -7.11 -21.08
N GLY A 276 12.35 -6.02 -21.57
CA GLY A 276 11.83 -5.25 -22.70
C GLY A 276 10.69 -4.32 -22.31
N ILE A 277 10.52 -3.27 -23.10
CA ILE A 277 9.49 -2.23 -22.95
C ILE A 277 9.04 -1.86 -24.36
N SER A 278 7.74 -1.68 -24.55
CA SER A 278 7.20 -1.14 -25.79
C SER A 278 7.15 0.38 -25.69
N GLU A 279 7.52 1.07 -26.77
CA GLU A 279 7.28 2.51 -26.86
C GLU A 279 5.76 2.76 -26.81
N HIS A 280 5.34 3.56 -25.83
CA HIS A 280 3.98 4.05 -25.76
C HIS A 280 3.97 5.47 -26.37
N PRO A 281 3.17 5.72 -27.42
CA PRO A 281 3.03 7.06 -27.97
C PRO A 281 2.59 8.04 -26.88
N THR A 282 3.02 9.29 -27.00
CA THR A 282 2.50 10.34 -26.13
C THR A 282 1.02 10.55 -26.46
N PRO A 283 0.08 10.26 -25.55
CA PRO A 283 -1.35 10.34 -25.85
C PRO A 283 -1.79 11.79 -26.06
N GLU A 284 -2.83 12.00 -26.85
CA GLU A 284 -3.51 13.31 -26.89
C GLU A 284 -4.24 13.54 -25.56
N TYR A 285 -4.19 14.75 -25.03
CA TYR A 285 -4.81 15.09 -23.74
C TYR A 285 -6.32 15.25 -23.89
N ASP A 286 -7.09 14.68 -22.95
CA ASP A 286 -8.54 14.89 -22.84
C ASP A 286 -8.89 15.59 -21.51
N GLY A 287 -9.47 16.79 -21.63
CA GLY A 287 -9.87 17.62 -20.50
C GLY A 287 -11.05 17.07 -19.69
N GLU A 288 -11.98 16.36 -20.33
CA GLU A 288 -13.14 15.76 -19.65
C GLU A 288 -12.71 14.58 -18.79
N VAL A 289 -11.81 13.73 -19.33
CA VAL A 289 -11.22 12.64 -18.56
C VAL A 289 -10.43 13.21 -17.38
N TYR A 290 -9.59 14.23 -17.61
CA TYR A 290 -8.87 14.90 -16.52
C TYR A 290 -9.81 15.44 -15.45
N HIS A 291 -10.86 16.19 -15.80
CA HIS A 291 -11.77 16.77 -14.82
C HIS A 291 -12.49 15.71 -13.97
N THR A 292 -12.73 14.52 -14.53
CA THR A 292 -13.34 13.39 -13.82
C THR A 292 -12.43 12.84 -12.72
N ILE A 293 -11.10 12.88 -12.90
CA ILE A 293 -10.15 12.19 -12.02
C ILE A 293 -8.94 13.04 -11.58
N LYS A 294 -9.01 14.36 -11.72
CA LYS A 294 -7.88 15.29 -11.44
C LYS A 294 -7.28 15.14 -10.04
N ALA A 295 -8.09 14.76 -9.05
CA ALA A 295 -7.63 14.50 -7.69
C ALA A 295 -6.61 13.36 -7.63
N GLY A 296 -6.63 12.44 -8.61
CA GLY A 296 -5.63 11.38 -8.76
C GLY A 296 -4.22 11.89 -9.01
N LEU A 297 -4.06 13.11 -9.50
CA LEU A 297 -2.77 13.75 -9.72
C LEU A 297 -2.31 14.62 -8.53
N GLU A 298 -3.14 14.76 -7.49
CA GLU A 298 -2.76 15.46 -6.25
C GLU A 298 -1.79 14.60 -5.42
N SER A 299 -0.89 15.25 -4.67
CA SER A 299 0.16 14.55 -3.89
C SER A 299 -0.40 13.60 -2.82
N GLU A 300 -1.61 13.85 -2.32
CA GLU A 300 -2.22 13.00 -1.29
C GLU A 300 -2.80 11.68 -1.86
N VAL A 301 -3.00 11.62 -3.19
CA VAL A 301 -3.40 10.39 -3.90
C VAL A 301 -2.21 9.77 -4.62
N SER A 302 -1.34 10.61 -5.17
CA SER A 302 -0.10 10.25 -5.85
C SER A 302 1.13 10.85 -5.15
N PRO A 303 1.56 10.30 -3.99
CA PRO A 303 2.68 10.85 -3.22
C PRO A 303 4.01 10.96 -3.99
N LEU A 304 4.20 10.15 -5.04
CA LEU A 304 5.39 10.26 -5.91
C LEU A 304 5.41 11.57 -6.72
N LEU A 305 4.28 12.26 -6.87
CA LEU A 305 4.15 13.52 -7.61
C LEU A 305 4.28 14.76 -6.72
N ALA A 306 4.55 14.59 -5.43
CA ALA A 306 4.72 15.70 -4.51
C ALA A 306 5.90 16.62 -4.90
N GLU A 307 5.79 17.87 -4.47
CA GLU A 307 6.85 18.86 -4.57
C GLU A 307 8.08 18.45 -3.75
N ASP A 308 9.27 18.85 -4.20
CA ASP A 308 10.53 18.49 -3.55
C ASP A 308 10.62 19.02 -2.10
N ASP A 309 10.08 20.21 -1.83
CA ASP A 309 10.08 20.81 -0.49
C ASP A 309 9.19 20.04 0.51
N VAL A 310 8.14 19.38 0.02
CA VAL A 310 7.29 18.47 0.80
C VAL A 310 8.04 17.17 1.08
N ILE A 311 8.62 16.53 0.06
CA ILE A 311 9.37 15.27 0.22
C ILE A 311 10.60 15.48 1.14
N GLN A 312 11.26 16.63 1.07
CA GLN A 312 12.39 16.95 1.96
C GLN A 312 12.02 16.90 3.44
N LYS A 313 10.76 17.22 3.78
CA LYS A 313 10.25 17.24 5.15
C LYS A 313 9.72 15.89 5.64
N THR A 314 9.56 14.88 4.78
CA THR A 314 9.07 13.55 5.21
C THR A 314 10.14 12.79 6.01
N PRO A 315 9.80 11.81 6.86
CA PRO A 315 10.80 11.09 7.66
C PRO A 315 11.66 10.12 6.82
N PRO A 316 12.74 9.55 7.40
CA PRO A 316 13.43 8.38 6.85
C PRO A 316 12.46 7.31 6.36
N THR A 317 12.82 6.64 5.27
CA THR A 317 11.89 5.78 4.54
C THR A 317 12.46 4.38 4.37
N PHE A 318 11.72 3.37 4.80
CA PHE A 318 11.92 1.99 4.34
C PHE A 318 11.02 1.73 3.14
N ILE A 319 11.58 1.22 2.05
CA ILE A 319 10.83 0.81 0.86
C ILE A 319 11.13 -0.64 0.55
N LEU A 320 10.10 -1.46 0.42
CA LEU A 320 10.19 -2.80 -0.14
C LEU A 320 9.47 -2.84 -1.47
N THR A 321 10.07 -3.50 -2.47
CA THR A 321 9.47 -3.68 -3.80
C THR A 321 9.53 -5.15 -4.22
N CYS A 322 8.64 -5.56 -5.12
CA CYS A 322 8.58 -6.91 -5.68
C CYS A 322 8.90 -6.85 -7.18
N GLU A 323 9.66 -7.82 -7.70
CA GLU A 323 10.06 -7.84 -9.13
C GLU A 323 8.86 -8.05 -10.07
N TYR A 324 7.93 -8.93 -9.70
CA TYR A 324 6.75 -9.27 -10.49
C TYR A 324 5.51 -8.50 -10.01
N ASP A 325 5.64 -7.19 -9.94
CA ASP A 325 4.60 -6.25 -9.51
C ASP A 325 4.48 -5.09 -10.51
N VAL A 326 3.26 -4.69 -10.85
CA VAL A 326 3.02 -3.50 -11.68
C VAL A 326 3.41 -2.21 -10.95
N LEU A 327 3.46 -2.22 -9.62
CA LEU A 327 3.86 -1.08 -8.78
C LEU A 327 5.36 -1.06 -8.46
N ARG A 328 6.16 -1.95 -9.05
CA ARG A 328 7.60 -2.02 -8.78
C ARG A 328 8.26 -0.66 -9.02
N ASP A 329 7.97 -0.05 -10.16
CA ASP A 329 8.64 1.19 -10.55
C ASP A 329 8.14 2.39 -9.73
N ASP A 330 6.89 2.40 -9.24
CA ASP A 330 6.40 3.44 -8.32
C ASP A 330 7.32 3.54 -7.08
N GLY A 331 7.61 2.41 -6.44
CA GLY A 331 8.50 2.36 -5.28
C GLY A 331 9.96 2.71 -5.61
N ILE A 332 10.49 2.23 -6.74
CA ILE A 332 11.87 2.50 -7.16
C ILE A 332 12.07 3.98 -7.53
N LEU A 333 11.12 4.60 -8.22
CA LEU A 333 11.16 6.01 -8.57
C LEU A 333 11.01 6.89 -7.33
N TYR A 334 10.15 6.52 -6.37
CA TYR A 334 10.06 7.25 -5.11
C TYR A 334 11.35 7.19 -4.31
N ARG A 335 11.99 6.01 -4.25
CA ARG A 335 13.34 5.85 -3.71
C ARG A 335 14.33 6.79 -4.40
N LYS A 336 14.34 6.84 -5.73
CA LYS A 336 15.25 7.70 -6.49
C LYS A 336 15.06 9.17 -6.10
N ARG A 337 13.81 9.64 -6.03
CA ARG A 337 13.50 11.01 -5.59
C ARG A 337 13.99 11.30 -4.17
N LEU A 338 13.70 10.41 -3.23
CA LEU A 338 14.17 10.54 -1.85
C LEU A 338 15.71 10.65 -1.78
N LEU A 339 16.44 9.81 -2.54
CA LEU A 339 17.90 9.86 -2.60
C LEU A 339 18.44 11.14 -3.24
N ASP A 340 17.82 11.63 -4.32
CA ASP A 340 18.20 12.89 -4.97
C ASP A 340 18.03 14.09 -4.01
N LEU A 341 17.02 14.01 -3.14
CA LEU A 341 16.75 14.97 -2.08
C LEU A 341 17.53 14.67 -0.78
N LYS A 342 18.51 13.76 -0.83
CA LYS A 342 19.41 13.40 0.28
C LYS A 342 18.68 12.89 1.53
N LYS A 343 17.53 12.25 1.35
CA LYS A 343 16.80 11.56 2.43
C LYS A 343 17.44 10.20 2.72
N ASP A 344 17.32 9.76 3.96
CA ASP A 344 17.70 8.41 4.36
C ASP A 344 16.66 7.40 3.86
N VAL A 345 17.13 6.39 3.12
CA VAL A 345 16.29 5.38 2.49
C VAL A 345 16.92 4.01 2.67
N THR A 346 16.21 3.12 3.38
CA THR A 346 16.50 1.69 3.37
C THR A 346 15.63 1.03 2.29
N TRP A 347 16.25 0.35 1.34
CA TRP A 347 15.53 -0.30 0.24
C TRP A 347 15.79 -1.79 0.20
N GLN A 348 14.73 -2.56 -0.02
CA GLN A 348 14.80 -3.97 -0.31
C GLN A 348 13.98 -4.33 -1.54
N HIS A 349 14.50 -5.27 -2.32
CA HIS A 349 13.85 -5.74 -3.53
C HIS A 349 13.75 -7.26 -3.53
N VAL A 350 12.53 -7.77 -3.64
CA VAL A 350 12.22 -9.20 -3.57
C VAL A 350 12.10 -9.75 -4.99
N MET A 351 13.18 -10.40 -5.44
CA MET A 351 13.37 -10.88 -6.82
C MET A 351 12.33 -11.90 -7.31
N ASP A 352 11.75 -12.68 -6.41
CA ASP A 352 10.70 -13.66 -6.71
C ASP A 352 9.31 -13.20 -6.21
N GLY A 353 9.23 -11.94 -5.78
CA GLY A 353 8.06 -11.32 -5.19
C GLY A 353 7.02 -10.92 -6.23
N PHE A 354 5.74 -10.94 -5.84
CA PHE A 354 4.62 -10.37 -6.58
C PHE A 354 3.76 -9.50 -5.66
N HIS A 355 2.82 -8.76 -6.24
CA HIS A 355 1.98 -7.83 -5.46
C HIS A 355 1.15 -8.52 -4.38
N GLY A 356 1.03 -7.91 -3.20
CA GLY A 356 0.20 -8.43 -2.11
C GLY A 356 0.75 -9.70 -1.45
N MET A 357 2.00 -10.07 -1.75
CA MET A 357 2.64 -11.27 -1.24
C MET A 357 2.69 -11.33 0.30
N ILE A 358 2.72 -10.19 1.00
CA ILE A 358 2.72 -10.16 2.47
C ILE A 358 1.52 -10.88 3.08
N ASN A 359 0.37 -10.86 2.39
CA ASN A 359 -0.87 -11.47 2.87
C ASN A 359 -0.83 -13.00 2.85
N PHE A 360 0.19 -13.59 2.21
CA PHE A 360 0.47 -15.03 2.26
C PHE A 360 1.50 -15.38 3.33
N PHE A 361 1.80 -14.48 4.28
CA PHE A 361 2.63 -14.79 5.43
C PHE A 361 1.88 -15.68 6.42
N ASN A 362 2.49 -16.81 6.80
CA ASN A 362 1.97 -17.78 7.78
C ASN A 362 0.52 -18.28 7.53
N GLN A 363 0.10 -18.37 6.25
CA GLN A 363 -1.21 -18.85 5.83
C GLN A 363 -1.27 -20.36 5.59
N GLY A 364 -0.52 -21.15 6.37
CA GLY A 364 -0.45 -22.61 6.19
C GLY A 364 0.06 -23.00 4.80
N TRP A 365 -0.69 -23.82 4.06
CA TRP A 365 -0.29 -24.30 2.72
C TRP A 365 -0.21 -23.16 1.68
N LEU A 366 -0.92 -22.04 1.90
CA LEU A 366 -0.87 -20.84 1.06
C LEU A 366 0.42 -20.04 1.25
N THR A 367 1.26 -20.37 2.24
CA THR A 367 2.46 -19.60 2.55
C THR A 367 3.47 -19.57 1.41
N PHE A 368 3.97 -18.39 1.07
CA PHE A 368 5.12 -18.22 0.18
C PHE A 368 6.37 -17.90 1.02
N PRO A 369 7.53 -18.56 0.80
CA PRO A 369 8.75 -18.27 1.55
C PRO A 369 9.17 -16.80 1.50
N SER A 370 8.95 -16.15 0.36
CA SER A 370 9.22 -14.74 0.13
C SER A 370 8.34 -13.80 0.96
N ALA A 371 7.12 -14.23 1.34
CA ALA A 371 6.28 -13.47 2.27
C ALA A 371 6.93 -13.35 3.65
N ALA A 372 7.58 -14.43 4.14
CA ALA A 372 8.32 -14.40 5.40
C ALA A 372 9.54 -13.48 5.32
N ARG A 373 10.22 -13.41 4.17
CA ARG A 373 11.29 -12.43 3.95
C ARG A 373 10.76 -11.00 4.02
N ILE A 374 9.64 -10.70 3.34
CA ILE A 374 9.01 -9.37 3.37
C ILE A 374 8.71 -8.93 4.80
N VAL A 375 8.02 -9.78 5.58
CA VAL A 375 7.66 -9.44 6.97
C VAL A 375 8.92 -9.34 7.84
N GLY A 376 9.89 -10.25 7.68
CA GLY A 376 11.15 -10.22 8.40
C GLY A 376 11.93 -8.92 8.17
N SER A 377 11.98 -8.43 6.94
CA SER A 377 12.62 -7.17 6.58
C SER A 377 11.97 -5.96 7.23
N VAL A 378 10.64 -5.95 7.34
CA VAL A 378 9.92 -4.92 8.11
C VAL A 378 10.30 -5.01 9.59
N CYS A 379 10.32 -6.21 10.17
CA CYS A 379 10.72 -6.40 11.57
C CYS A 379 12.15 -5.90 11.82
N ASP A 380 13.09 -6.21 10.92
CA ASP A 380 14.49 -5.82 11.05
C ASP A 380 14.66 -4.31 10.94
N TYR A 381 13.94 -3.64 10.04
CA TYR A 381 13.94 -2.18 10.00
C TYR A 381 13.33 -1.56 11.26
N MET A 382 12.19 -2.09 11.73
CA MET A 382 11.56 -1.60 12.96
C MET A 382 12.50 -1.70 14.16
N LYS A 383 13.35 -2.73 14.26
CA LYS A 383 14.36 -2.87 15.34
C LYS A 383 15.43 -1.77 15.32
N THR A 384 15.65 -1.09 14.18
CA THR A 384 16.64 0.01 14.08
C THR A 384 16.12 1.35 14.54
N LEU A 385 14.80 1.49 14.72
CA LEU A 385 14.14 2.66 15.29
C LEU A 385 14.20 2.61 16.83
#